data_AF-A0A2G6P4J0-F1
#
_entry.id   AF-A0A2G6P4J0-F1
#
_cell.length_a   1.000
_cell.length_b   1.000
_cell.length_c   1.000
_cell.angle_alpha   90.00
_cell.angle_beta   90.00
_cell.angle_gamma   90.00
#
_symmetry.space_group_name_H-M   'P 1'
#
loop_
_entity.id
_entity.type
_entity.pdbx_description
1 polymer ?
#
loop_
_entity_poly.entity_id
_entity_poly.type
_entity_poly.pdbx_seq_one_letter_code
_entity_poly.pdbx_strand_id
1 'polypeptide(L)'
;MKKLLVSILLASLFALFSEEISMEYEKEYLPKLNRIKGKIEKTQSNIKSEEKKIAGLKESVARTEDKTEDTWDEIYALLSKTREDADNYRNDLNDFDYEVREFGALPNEELYKRRAELDGFDQRKVEFEQNNLSYLTEFENELDKIGSRINSIRSSIVVPYITSYVVENGDNLWRISGKEDIYNDPFKWTDIYKANQETIREWQRKYNAVLKEEQKEEDLIYPGQEFTIPR
;
A
#
# COMPACT_ATOMS: atom_id res chain seq x y z
N MET A 1 -46.55 28.63 88.60
CA MET A 1 -45.15 28.24 88.84
C MET A 1 -44.67 27.08 87.96
N LYS A 2 -45.37 25.92 87.89
CA LYS A 2 -44.96 24.78 87.03
C LYS A 2 -44.80 25.10 85.53
N LYS A 3 -45.69 25.89 84.92
CA LYS A 3 -45.59 26.29 83.49
C LYS A 3 -44.40 27.23 83.18
N LEU A 4 -44.00 28.07 84.14
CA LEU A 4 -42.88 29.00 83.99
C LEU A 4 -41.53 28.26 84.07
N LEU A 5 -41.42 27.30 84.99
CA LEU A 5 -40.25 26.44 85.13
C LEU A 5 -40.01 25.56 83.91
N VAL A 6 -41.07 24.99 83.31
CA VAL A 6 -40.96 24.19 82.08
C VAL A 6 -40.51 25.03 80.89
N SER A 7 -40.98 26.28 80.76
CA SER A 7 -40.58 27.18 79.67
C SER A 7 -39.12 27.65 79.79
N ILE A 8 -38.63 27.85 81.01
CA ILE A 8 -37.22 28.22 81.27
C ILE A 8 -36.30 27.02 81.00
N LEU A 9 -36.72 25.81 81.39
CA LEU A 9 -35.98 24.58 81.10
C LEU A 9 -35.94 24.27 79.59
N LEU A 10 -37.01 24.56 78.86
CA LEU A 10 -37.07 24.38 77.40
C LEU A 10 -36.18 25.39 76.68
N ALA A 11 -36.14 26.64 77.15
CA ALA A 11 -35.27 27.68 76.61
C ALA A 11 -33.78 27.41 76.92
N SER A 12 -33.46 26.88 78.11
CA SER A 12 -32.09 26.49 78.44
C SER A 12 -31.66 25.23 77.67
N LEU A 13 -32.55 24.25 77.46
CA LEU A 13 -32.29 23.13 76.56
C LEU A 13 -32.00 23.65 75.14
N PHE A 14 -32.84 24.55 74.62
CA PHE A 14 -32.68 25.10 73.27
C PHE A 14 -31.37 25.89 73.11
N ALA A 15 -30.95 26.64 74.13
CA ALA A 15 -29.67 27.35 74.15
C ALA A 15 -28.47 26.38 74.21
N LEU A 16 -28.55 25.33 75.04
CA LEU A 16 -27.52 24.29 75.10
C LEU A 16 -27.42 23.52 73.77
N PHE A 17 -28.55 23.18 73.15
CA PHE A 17 -28.58 22.54 71.83
C PHE A 17 -28.06 23.46 70.71
N SER A 18 -28.34 24.77 70.74
CA SER A 18 -27.82 25.70 69.72
C SER A 18 -26.32 25.94 69.87
N GLU A 19 -25.82 25.99 71.11
CA GLU A 19 -24.40 26.15 71.42
C GLU A 19 -23.61 24.88 71.09
N GLU A 20 -24.18 23.69 71.32
CA GLU A 20 -23.61 22.40 70.90
C GLU A 20 -23.57 22.25 69.37
N ILE A 21 -24.64 22.59 68.66
CA ILE A 21 -24.67 22.61 67.19
C ILE A 21 -23.65 23.62 66.63
N SER A 22 -23.51 24.80 67.24
CA SER A 22 -22.51 25.81 66.84
C SER A 22 -21.08 25.32 67.09
N MET A 23 -20.83 24.71 68.25
CA MET A 23 -19.53 24.13 68.58
C MET A 23 -19.15 22.98 67.64
N GLU A 24 -20.11 22.14 67.23
CA GLU A 24 -19.88 21.05 66.28
C GLU A 24 -19.62 21.55 64.86
N TYR A 25 -20.35 22.59 64.42
CA TYR A 25 -20.08 23.27 63.15
C TYR A 25 -18.65 23.85 63.10
N GLU A 26 -18.22 24.50 64.17
CA GLU A 26 -16.92 25.15 64.23
C GLU A 26 -15.76 24.16 64.38
N LYS A 27 -15.92 23.10 65.19
CA LYS A 27 -14.88 22.08 65.41
C LYS A 27 -14.74 21.09 64.25
N GLU A 28 -15.85 20.68 63.63
CA GLU A 28 -15.82 19.60 62.64
C GLU A 28 -15.98 20.09 61.20
N TYR A 29 -16.89 21.02 60.93
CA TYR A 29 -17.23 21.44 59.57
C TYR A 29 -16.33 22.55 59.04
N LEU A 30 -15.98 23.54 59.86
CA LEU A 30 -15.10 24.65 59.47
C LEU A 30 -13.71 24.18 58.96
N PRO A 31 -13.02 23.22 59.63
CA PRO A 31 -11.74 22.72 59.14
C PRO A 31 -11.87 21.91 57.85
N LYS A 32 -12.98 21.16 57.68
CA LYS A 32 -13.29 20.46 56.43
C LYS A 32 -13.49 21.45 55.29
N LEU A 33 -14.23 22.53 55.52
CA LEU A 33 -14.48 23.59 54.54
C LEU A 33 -13.16 24.28 54.13
N ASN A 34 -12.33 24.67 55.11
CA ASN A 34 -11.02 25.28 54.84
C ASN A 34 -10.08 24.34 54.08
N ARG A 35 -10.09 23.04 54.42
CA ARG A 35 -9.31 22.02 53.70
C ARG A 35 -9.79 21.87 52.25
N ILE A 36 -11.09 21.84 52.02
CA ILE A 36 -11.67 21.79 50.67
C ILE A 36 -11.33 23.06 49.89
N LYS A 37 -11.47 24.24 50.52
CA LYS A 37 -11.10 25.52 49.91
C LYS A 37 -9.63 25.55 49.49
N GLY A 38 -8.71 25.16 50.37
CA GLY A 38 -7.28 25.07 50.05
C GLY A 38 -6.98 24.05 48.94
N LYS A 39 -7.72 22.92 48.88
CA LYS A 39 -7.64 21.98 47.75
C LYS A 39 -8.11 22.63 46.44
N ILE A 40 -9.23 23.36 46.45
CA ILE A 40 -9.76 24.06 45.28
C ILE A 40 -8.75 25.09 44.77
N GLU A 41 -8.21 25.93 45.65
CA GLU A 41 -7.21 26.94 45.30
C GLU A 41 -5.94 26.31 44.70
N LYS A 42 -5.43 25.22 45.32
CA LYS A 42 -4.28 24.47 44.80
C LYS A 42 -4.59 23.87 43.43
N THR A 43 -5.74 23.23 43.26
CA THR A 43 -6.15 22.65 41.98
C THR A 43 -6.32 23.73 40.91
N GLN A 44 -6.92 24.88 41.22
CA GLN A 44 -7.03 26.02 40.31
C GLN A 44 -5.66 26.57 39.91
N SER A 45 -4.72 26.67 40.84
CA SER A 45 -3.34 27.09 40.53
C SER A 45 -2.65 26.07 39.63
N ASN A 46 -2.84 24.77 39.88
CA ASN A 46 -2.29 23.71 39.04
C ASN A 46 -2.88 23.74 37.63
N ILE A 47 -4.20 23.91 37.49
CA ILE A 47 -4.86 24.05 36.18
C ILE A 47 -4.26 25.21 35.40
N LYS A 48 -4.13 26.40 36.00
CA LYS A 48 -3.49 27.55 35.34
C LYS A 48 -2.06 27.28 34.90
N SER A 49 -1.29 26.55 35.71
CA SER A 49 0.07 26.14 35.36
C SER A 49 0.07 25.18 34.16
N GLU A 50 -0.81 24.18 34.14
CA GLU A 50 -0.92 23.24 33.03
C GLU A 50 -1.43 23.92 31.75
N GLU A 51 -2.40 24.84 31.84
CA GLU A 51 -2.86 25.65 30.71
C GLU A 51 -1.73 26.46 30.08
N LYS A 52 -0.86 27.06 30.91
CA LYS A 52 0.32 27.78 30.42
C LYS A 52 1.31 26.84 29.72
N LYS A 53 1.52 25.63 30.24
CA LYS A 53 2.37 24.62 29.59
C LYS A 53 1.79 24.18 28.25
N ILE A 54 0.48 23.91 28.19
CA ILE A 54 -0.22 23.54 26.96
C ILE A 54 -0.08 24.66 25.92
N ALA A 55 -0.27 25.92 26.32
CA ALA A 55 -0.09 27.06 25.42
C ALA A 55 1.35 27.13 24.86
N GLY A 56 2.36 26.99 25.72
CA GLY A 56 3.76 26.99 25.28
C GLY A 56 4.15 25.80 24.41
N LEU A 57 3.58 24.61 24.66
CA LEU A 57 3.78 23.43 23.82
C LEU A 57 3.14 23.63 22.45
N LYS A 58 1.92 24.16 22.37
CA LYS A 58 1.25 24.47 21.10
C LYS A 58 2.06 25.45 20.25
N GLU A 59 2.59 26.50 20.86
CA GLU A 59 3.46 27.46 20.18
C GLU A 59 4.77 26.81 19.68
N SER A 60 5.31 25.87 20.46
CA SER A 60 6.53 25.14 20.07
C SER A 60 6.29 24.15 18.93
N VAL A 61 5.10 23.51 18.90
CA VAL A 61 4.64 22.67 17.79
C VAL A 61 4.52 23.52 16.53
N ALA A 62 3.78 24.63 16.57
CA ALA A 62 3.61 25.52 15.42
C ALA A 62 4.97 26.01 14.86
N ARG A 63 5.89 26.45 15.73
CA ARG A 63 7.25 26.85 15.29
C ARG A 63 8.05 25.72 14.66
N THR A 64 7.80 24.47 15.05
CA THR A 64 8.51 23.31 14.49
C THR A 64 7.90 22.92 13.15
N GLU A 65 6.58 23.02 13.01
CA GLU A 65 5.86 22.85 11.76
C GLU A 65 6.32 23.89 10.72
N ASP A 66 6.35 25.18 11.09
CA ASP A 66 6.85 26.26 10.23
C ASP A 66 8.28 25.99 9.73
N LYS A 67 9.19 25.60 10.64
CA LYS A 67 10.58 25.28 10.25
C LYS A 67 10.68 24.06 9.34
N THR A 68 9.80 23.09 9.53
CA THR A 68 9.74 21.90 8.67
C THR A 68 9.29 22.31 7.28
N GLU A 69 8.29 23.18 7.21
CA GLU A 69 7.78 23.77 5.98
C GLU A 69 8.87 24.54 5.22
N ASP A 70 9.59 25.43 5.90
CA ASP A 70 10.71 26.20 5.35
C ASP A 70 11.82 25.27 4.82
N THR A 71 12.18 24.24 5.60
CA THR A 71 13.24 23.29 5.22
C THR A 71 12.86 22.51 3.95
N TRP A 72 11.60 22.11 3.81
CA TRP A 72 11.13 21.45 2.61
C TRP A 72 11.16 22.37 1.40
N ASP A 73 10.75 23.62 1.55
CA ASP A 73 10.82 24.60 0.47
C ASP A 73 12.26 24.87 0.02
N GLU A 74 13.21 24.92 0.96
CA GLU A 74 14.64 24.99 0.64
C GLU A 74 15.11 23.75 -0.15
N ILE A 75 14.71 22.54 0.26
CA ILE A 75 15.05 21.28 -0.44
C ILE A 75 14.50 21.30 -1.87
N TYR A 76 13.24 21.67 -2.06
CA TYR A 76 12.65 21.75 -3.39
C TYR A 76 13.36 22.79 -4.26
N ALA A 77 13.69 23.96 -3.69
CA ALA A 77 14.44 24.99 -4.39
C ALA A 77 15.83 24.51 -4.85
N LEU A 78 16.53 23.70 -4.03
CA LEU A 78 17.81 23.07 -4.43
C LEU A 78 17.66 22.15 -5.64
N LEU A 79 16.52 21.47 -5.76
CA LEU A 79 16.19 20.62 -6.90
C LEU A 79 15.64 21.40 -8.10
N SER A 80 15.54 22.73 -8.01
CA SER A 80 14.87 23.60 -8.98
C SER A 80 13.40 23.18 -9.19
N LYS A 81 12.73 22.84 -8.09
CA LYS A 81 11.33 22.40 -8.03
C LYS A 81 10.56 23.26 -7.04
N THR A 82 9.25 23.22 -7.17
CA THR A 82 8.30 23.82 -6.24
C THR A 82 7.63 22.75 -5.39
N ARG A 83 6.97 23.17 -4.31
CA ARG A 83 6.08 22.28 -3.55
C ARG A 83 4.98 21.69 -4.42
N GLU A 84 4.42 22.48 -5.34
CA GLU A 84 3.39 22.01 -6.27
C GLU A 84 3.92 20.90 -7.18
N ASP A 85 5.17 21.01 -7.67
CA ASP A 85 5.80 19.95 -8.46
C ASP A 85 5.94 18.65 -7.64
N ALA A 86 6.33 18.77 -6.36
CA ALA A 86 6.46 17.62 -5.47
C ALA A 86 5.10 16.98 -5.15
N ASP A 87 4.06 17.78 -4.94
CA ASP A 87 2.71 17.29 -4.70
C ASP A 87 2.12 16.59 -5.93
N ASN A 88 2.32 17.16 -7.12
CA ASN A 88 1.94 16.52 -8.38
C ASN A 88 2.67 15.18 -8.56
N TYR A 89 3.99 15.18 -8.35
CA TYR A 89 4.79 13.96 -8.45
C TYR A 89 4.34 12.88 -7.45
N ARG A 90 3.98 13.27 -6.23
CA ARG A 90 3.42 12.36 -5.22
C ARG A 90 2.09 11.75 -5.68
N ASN A 91 1.21 12.57 -6.26
CA ASN A 91 -0.06 12.10 -6.79
C ASN A 91 0.16 11.13 -7.97
N ASP A 92 1.04 11.47 -8.90
CA ASP A 92 1.38 10.62 -10.05
C ASP A 92 1.95 9.26 -9.60
N LEU A 93 2.79 9.23 -8.55
CA LEU A 93 3.28 7.99 -7.96
C LEU A 93 2.19 7.17 -7.29
N ASN A 94 1.25 7.82 -6.59
CA ASN A 94 0.12 7.13 -5.96
C ASN A 94 -0.80 6.50 -7.02
N ASP A 95 -1.06 7.22 -8.10
CA ASP A 95 -1.84 6.71 -9.24
C ASP A 95 -1.10 5.53 -9.91
N PHE A 96 0.22 5.63 -10.06
CA PHE A 96 1.03 4.53 -10.58
C PHE A 96 1.02 3.28 -9.67
N ASP A 97 1.19 3.42 -8.35
CA ASP A 97 1.06 2.29 -7.40
C ASP A 97 -0.35 1.69 -7.48
N TYR A 98 -1.38 2.52 -7.59
CA TYR A 98 -2.76 2.07 -7.74
C TYR A 98 -2.93 1.21 -9.00
N GLU A 99 -2.46 1.67 -10.16
CA GLU A 99 -2.52 0.92 -11.41
C GLU A 99 -1.80 -0.44 -11.32
N VAL A 100 -0.58 -0.47 -10.74
CA VAL A 100 0.17 -1.71 -10.56
C VAL A 100 -0.57 -2.67 -9.63
N ARG A 101 -1.24 -2.17 -8.59
CA ARG A 101 -2.04 -2.99 -7.65
C ARG A 101 -3.29 -3.54 -8.29
N GLU A 102 -4.01 -2.72 -9.06
CA GLU A 102 -5.17 -3.16 -9.83
C GLU A 102 -4.78 -4.24 -10.85
N PHE A 103 -3.66 -4.05 -11.55
CA PHE A 103 -3.11 -5.08 -12.43
C PHE A 103 -2.81 -6.38 -11.66
N GLY A 104 -2.09 -6.29 -10.55
CA GLY A 104 -1.77 -7.45 -9.71
C GLY A 104 -2.98 -8.15 -9.07
N ALA A 105 -4.14 -7.49 -9.00
CA ALA A 105 -5.39 -8.05 -8.49
C ALA A 105 -6.17 -8.84 -9.56
N LEU A 106 -5.75 -8.79 -10.82
CA LEU A 106 -6.38 -9.54 -11.91
C LEU A 106 -6.25 -11.05 -11.69
N PRO A 107 -7.22 -11.86 -12.19
CA PRO A 107 -7.09 -13.31 -12.21
C PRO A 107 -5.84 -13.75 -12.97
N ASN A 108 -5.22 -14.88 -12.58
CA ASN A 108 -3.97 -15.37 -13.19
C ASN A 108 -4.04 -15.54 -14.73
N GLU A 109 -5.20 -15.91 -15.27
CA GLU A 109 -5.38 -16.00 -16.73
C GLU A 109 -5.20 -14.64 -17.42
N GLU A 110 -5.76 -13.59 -16.83
CA GLU A 110 -5.70 -12.23 -17.38
C GLU A 110 -4.30 -11.63 -17.19
N LEU A 111 -3.69 -11.88 -16.03
CA LEU A 111 -2.28 -11.55 -15.77
C LEU A 111 -1.37 -12.19 -16.82
N TYR A 112 -1.61 -13.45 -17.18
CA TYR A 112 -0.79 -14.14 -18.17
C TYR A 112 -0.93 -13.53 -19.58
N LYS A 113 -2.17 -13.23 -20.00
CA LYS A 113 -2.43 -12.59 -21.30
C LYS A 113 -1.79 -11.21 -21.40
N ARG A 114 -1.79 -10.46 -20.30
CA ARG A 114 -1.32 -9.08 -20.22
C ARG A 114 0.07 -8.95 -19.58
N ARG A 115 0.82 -10.04 -19.41
CA ARG A 115 2.12 -10.04 -18.71
C ARG A 115 3.14 -9.06 -19.29
N ALA A 116 3.06 -8.77 -20.60
CA ALA A 116 3.90 -7.79 -21.27
C ALA A 116 3.68 -6.35 -20.78
N GLU A 117 2.54 -6.05 -20.14
CA GLU A 117 2.30 -4.73 -19.52
C GLU A 117 3.23 -4.46 -18.34
N LEU A 118 3.78 -5.49 -17.70
CA LEU A 118 4.77 -5.34 -16.62
C LEU A 118 6.05 -4.66 -17.11
N ASP A 119 6.43 -4.86 -18.38
CA ASP A 119 7.59 -4.18 -18.97
C ASP A 119 7.30 -2.69 -19.18
N GLY A 120 6.04 -2.35 -19.48
CA GLY A 120 5.56 -0.97 -19.52
C GLY A 120 5.59 -0.30 -18.15
N PHE A 121 5.22 -1.02 -17.08
CA PHE A 121 5.35 -0.51 -15.72
C PHE A 121 6.82 -0.31 -15.30
N ASP A 122 7.72 -1.23 -15.68
CA ASP A 122 9.16 -1.04 -15.45
C ASP A 122 9.68 0.21 -16.17
N GLN A 123 9.25 0.44 -17.41
CA GLN A 123 9.62 1.64 -18.15
C GLN A 123 9.07 2.91 -17.46
N ARG A 124 7.80 2.94 -17.05
CA ARG A 124 7.22 4.08 -16.31
C ARG A 124 7.98 4.35 -15.02
N LYS A 125 8.38 3.31 -14.28
CA LYS A 125 9.24 3.48 -13.09
C LYS A 125 10.55 4.17 -13.43
N VAL A 126 11.22 3.77 -14.51
CA VAL A 126 12.45 4.44 -14.99
C VAL A 126 12.18 5.89 -15.40
N GLU A 127 11.03 6.20 -15.98
CA GLU A 127 10.64 7.57 -16.32
C GLU A 127 10.47 8.44 -15.05
N PHE A 128 9.87 7.89 -13.98
CA PHE A 128 9.80 8.55 -12.67
C PHE A 128 11.20 8.82 -12.10
N GLU A 129 12.12 7.85 -12.20
CA GLU A 129 13.50 7.98 -11.72
C GLU A 129 14.30 9.08 -12.43
N GLN A 130 13.93 9.47 -13.66
CA GLN A 130 14.58 10.58 -14.38
C GLN A 130 14.29 11.95 -13.76
N ASN A 131 13.21 12.08 -12.98
CA ASN A 131 12.90 13.32 -12.29
C ASN A 131 13.76 13.45 -11.03
N ASN A 132 14.41 14.59 -10.83
CA ASN A 132 15.23 14.87 -9.64
C ASN A 132 14.48 14.71 -8.31
N LEU A 133 13.15 14.82 -8.31
CA LEU A 133 12.34 14.55 -7.13
C LEU A 133 12.50 13.09 -6.66
N SER A 134 12.77 12.14 -7.55
CA SER A 134 12.95 10.73 -7.19
C SER A 134 14.07 10.49 -6.16
N TYR A 135 15.05 11.40 -6.04
CA TYR A 135 16.12 11.33 -5.05
C TYR A 135 15.67 11.65 -3.63
N LEU A 136 14.48 12.22 -3.44
CA LEU A 136 13.93 12.45 -2.11
C LEU A 136 13.54 11.10 -1.52
N THR A 137 13.95 10.88 -0.26
CA THR A 137 13.76 9.60 0.43
C THR A 137 12.30 9.13 0.43
N GLU A 138 11.33 10.03 0.52
CA GLU A 138 9.91 9.63 0.44
C GLU A 138 9.57 8.97 -0.90
N PHE A 139 10.10 9.50 -2.01
CA PHE A 139 9.78 9.07 -3.36
C PHE A 139 10.61 7.87 -3.80
N GLU A 140 11.88 7.81 -3.40
CA GLU A 140 12.71 6.62 -3.55
C GLU A 140 12.05 5.40 -2.90
N ASN A 141 11.59 5.55 -1.65
CA ASN A 141 10.91 4.48 -0.93
C ASN A 141 9.62 4.01 -1.62
N GLU A 142 8.83 4.92 -2.19
CA GLU A 142 7.62 4.53 -2.93
C GLU A 142 7.95 3.83 -4.25
N LEU A 143 8.94 4.32 -5.00
CA LEU A 143 9.41 3.66 -6.23
C LEU A 143 9.92 2.25 -5.96
N ASP A 144 10.66 2.05 -4.88
CA ASP A 144 11.16 0.73 -4.47
C ASP A 144 10.03 -0.24 -4.10
N LYS A 145 9.00 0.25 -3.39
CA LYS A 145 7.80 -0.53 -3.08
C LYS A 145 7.07 -0.95 -4.36
N ILE A 146 6.90 -0.02 -5.30
CA ILE A 146 6.25 -0.29 -6.59
C ILE A 146 7.06 -1.33 -7.38
N GLY A 147 8.38 -1.13 -7.51
CA GLY A 147 9.26 -2.08 -8.20
C GLY A 147 9.24 -3.48 -7.58
N SER A 148 9.26 -3.57 -6.25
CA SER A 148 9.12 -4.84 -5.52
C SER A 148 7.79 -5.52 -5.82
N ARG A 149 6.71 -4.74 -5.93
CA ARG A 149 5.38 -5.24 -6.29
C ARG A 149 5.32 -5.76 -7.72
N ILE A 150 5.86 -5.01 -8.69
CA ILE A 150 5.94 -5.44 -10.10
C ILE A 150 6.66 -6.80 -10.18
N ASN A 151 7.81 -6.94 -9.51
CA ASN A 151 8.56 -8.19 -9.47
C ASN A 151 7.80 -9.33 -8.80
N SER A 152 7.05 -9.06 -7.74
CA SER A 152 6.19 -10.04 -7.09
C SER A 152 5.06 -10.50 -8.02
N ILE A 153 4.42 -9.57 -8.74
CA ILE A 153 3.36 -9.88 -9.70
C ILE A 153 3.95 -10.76 -10.80
N ARG A 154 5.05 -10.32 -11.43
CA ARG A 154 5.77 -11.08 -12.46
C ARG A 154 6.06 -12.52 -12.05
N SER A 155 6.55 -12.70 -10.82
CA SER A 155 6.90 -14.02 -10.29
C SER A 155 5.68 -14.90 -9.96
N SER A 156 4.51 -14.28 -9.73
CA SER A 156 3.26 -14.99 -9.41
C SER A 156 2.52 -15.51 -10.65
N ILE A 157 2.85 -15.02 -11.85
CA ILE A 157 2.18 -15.42 -13.09
C ILE A 157 2.52 -16.89 -13.39
N VAL A 158 1.52 -17.75 -13.28
CA VAL A 158 1.65 -19.16 -13.69
C VAL A 158 1.48 -19.22 -15.21
N VAL A 159 2.55 -19.56 -15.92
CA VAL A 159 2.54 -19.81 -17.36
C VAL A 159 1.81 -21.13 -17.62
N PRO A 160 0.63 -21.13 -18.29
CA PRO A 160 -0.05 -22.36 -18.65
C PRO A 160 0.81 -23.15 -19.63
N TYR A 161 1.10 -24.40 -19.30
CA TYR A 161 1.85 -25.29 -20.16
C TYR A 161 1.02 -25.69 -21.38
N ILE A 162 1.35 -25.15 -22.55
CA ILE A 162 0.81 -25.62 -23.84
C ILE A 162 1.27 -27.07 -24.09
N THR A 163 0.35 -28.03 -24.09
CA THR A 163 0.64 -29.44 -24.39
C THR A 163 0.35 -29.81 -25.84
N SER A 164 -0.40 -28.96 -26.56
CA SER A 164 -0.67 -29.11 -27.98
C SER A 164 -0.64 -27.75 -28.69
N TYR A 165 -0.18 -27.73 -29.93
CA TYR A 165 -0.04 -26.52 -30.75
C TYR A 165 -0.52 -26.78 -32.16
N VAL A 166 -1.32 -25.87 -32.72
CA VAL A 166 -1.74 -25.94 -34.13
C VAL A 166 -0.82 -25.07 -34.95
N VAL A 167 -0.12 -25.65 -35.92
CA VAL A 167 0.81 -24.94 -36.80
C VAL A 167 0.09 -23.84 -37.56
N GLU A 168 0.63 -22.62 -37.51
CA GLU A 168 0.11 -21.46 -38.23
C GLU A 168 0.93 -21.18 -39.50
N ASN A 169 0.41 -20.32 -40.37
CA ASN A 169 1.13 -19.95 -41.59
C ASN A 169 2.42 -19.17 -41.26
N GLY A 170 3.55 -19.63 -41.77
CA GLY A 170 4.87 -19.04 -41.54
C GLY A 170 5.58 -19.54 -40.28
N ASP A 171 5.00 -20.50 -39.56
CA ASP A 171 5.69 -21.19 -38.48
C ASP A 171 6.79 -22.11 -39.04
N ASN A 172 7.82 -22.30 -38.22
CA ASN A 172 8.78 -23.37 -38.34
C ASN A 172 9.07 -23.90 -36.93
N LEU A 173 9.64 -25.10 -36.82
CA LEU A 173 9.86 -25.74 -35.52
C LEU A 173 10.69 -24.87 -34.56
N TRP A 174 11.68 -24.13 -35.09
CA TRP A 174 12.51 -23.19 -34.34
C TRP A 174 11.70 -22.04 -33.73
N ARG A 175 10.82 -21.42 -34.53
CA ARG A 175 9.93 -20.34 -34.09
C ARG A 175 8.88 -20.85 -33.10
N ILE A 176 8.34 -22.04 -33.31
CA ILE A 176 7.38 -22.68 -32.39
C ILE A 176 8.06 -22.93 -31.03
N SER A 177 9.25 -23.54 -31.00
CA SER A 177 9.98 -23.74 -29.74
C SER A 177 10.43 -22.43 -29.10
N GLY A 178 10.70 -21.40 -29.90
CA GLY A 178 11.06 -20.07 -29.42
C GLY A 178 9.91 -19.26 -28.83
N LYS A 179 8.65 -19.70 -28.94
CA LYS A 179 7.54 -18.99 -28.31
C LYS A 179 7.63 -19.10 -26.79
N GLU A 180 7.38 -17.99 -26.10
CA GLU A 180 7.50 -17.87 -24.64
C GLU A 180 6.59 -18.85 -23.90
N ASP A 181 5.43 -19.15 -24.49
CA ASP A 181 4.38 -20.02 -23.99
C ASP A 181 4.61 -21.53 -24.27
N ILE A 182 5.62 -21.86 -25.09
CA ILE A 182 6.00 -23.24 -25.42
C ILE A 182 7.24 -23.65 -24.64
N TYR A 183 8.42 -23.15 -25.03
CA TYR A 183 9.69 -23.40 -24.34
C TYR A 183 10.50 -22.15 -24.04
N ASN A 184 10.19 -21.02 -24.68
CA ASN A 184 11.06 -19.83 -24.70
C ASN A 184 12.51 -20.15 -25.09
N ASP A 185 12.71 -21.23 -25.86
CA ASP A 185 14.03 -21.74 -26.22
C ASP A 185 13.97 -22.31 -27.63
N PRO A 186 14.44 -21.55 -28.63
CA PRO A 186 14.43 -21.99 -30.01
C PRO A 186 15.23 -23.27 -30.27
N PHE A 187 16.18 -23.65 -29.40
CA PHE A 187 16.97 -24.88 -29.59
C PHE A 187 16.18 -26.16 -29.27
N LYS A 188 15.03 -26.05 -28.59
CA LYS A 188 14.15 -27.21 -28.28
C LYS A 188 13.27 -27.65 -29.44
N TRP A 189 13.45 -27.07 -30.63
CA TRP A 189 12.75 -27.50 -31.84
C TRP A 189 12.91 -29.01 -32.11
N THR A 190 14.06 -29.59 -31.74
CA THR A 190 14.33 -31.02 -31.91
C THR A 190 13.38 -31.91 -31.10
N ASP A 191 12.90 -31.42 -29.95
CA ASP A 191 12.00 -32.17 -29.08
C ASP A 191 10.60 -32.20 -29.68
N ILE A 192 10.14 -31.06 -30.24
CA ILE A 192 8.90 -30.97 -31.02
C ILE A 192 8.99 -31.91 -32.23
N TYR A 193 10.09 -31.90 -32.97
CA TYR A 193 10.28 -32.80 -34.11
C TYR A 193 10.16 -34.27 -33.72
N LYS A 194 10.88 -34.69 -32.66
CA LYS A 194 10.89 -36.08 -32.18
C LYS A 194 9.49 -36.55 -31.75
N ALA A 195 8.73 -35.70 -31.06
CA ALA A 195 7.39 -36.04 -30.60
C ALA A 195 6.36 -36.14 -31.74
N ASN A 196 6.59 -35.47 -32.87
CA ASN A 196 5.61 -35.30 -33.96
C ASN A 196 6.04 -35.89 -35.30
N GLN A 197 7.06 -36.76 -35.33
CA GLN A 197 7.62 -37.31 -36.59
C GLN A 197 6.55 -37.98 -37.47
N GLU A 198 5.64 -38.75 -36.88
CA GLU A 198 4.59 -39.44 -37.62
C GLU A 198 3.59 -38.46 -38.24
N THR A 199 3.15 -37.45 -37.48
CA THR A 199 2.28 -36.37 -37.98
C THR A 199 2.94 -35.62 -39.13
N ILE A 200 4.23 -35.25 -38.99
CA ILE A 200 4.98 -34.56 -40.04
C ILE A 200 5.05 -35.42 -41.30
N ARG A 201 5.40 -36.71 -41.16
CA ARG A 201 5.48 -37.66 -42.30
C ARG A 201 4.14 -37.89 -42.98
N GLU A 202 3.05 -37.96 -42.24
CA GLU A 202 1.70 -38.14 -42.80
C GLU A 202 1.32 -36.95 -43.67
N TRP A 203 1.51 -35.73 -43.16
CA TRP A 203 1.20 -34.52 -43.90
C TRP A 203 2.14 -34.32 -45.10
N GLN A 204 3.44 -34.58 -44.95
CA GLN A 204 4.36 -34.55 -46.08
C GLN A 204 3.93 -35.50 -47.20
N ARG A 205 3.50 -36.73 -46.86
CA ARG A 205 2.94 -37.66 -47.87
C ARG A 205 1.70 -37.10 -48.56
N LYS A 206 0.77 -36.51 -47.78
CA LYS A 206 -0.47 -35.92 -48.31
C LYS A 206 -0.19 -34.76 -49.28
N TYR A 207 0.73 -33.87 -48.95
CA TYR A 207 1.03 -32.68 -49.76
C TYR A 207 1.97 -33.00 -50.94
N ASN A 208 2.97 -33.88 -50.76
CA ASN A 208 3.87 -34.29 -51.85
C ASN A 208 3.15 -35.03 -52.99
N ALA A 209 1.95 -35.57 -52.74
CA ALA A 209 1.09 -36.15 -53.77
C ALA A 209 0.46 -35.08 -54.69
N VAL A 210 0.42 -33.81 -54.27
CA VAL A 210 -0.24 -32.69 -54.97
C VAL A 210 0.77 -31.64 -55.44
N LEU A 211 1.93 -31.55 -54.78
CA LEU A 211 2.98 -30.57 -55.08
C LEU A 211 3.82 -30.97 -56.31
N LYS A 212 4.24 -29.96 -57.07
CA LYS A 212 5.23 -30.12 -58.16
C LYS A 212 6.60 -30.48 -57.56
N GLU A 213 7.44 -31.15 -58.34
CA GLU A 213 8.77 -31.60 -57.88
C GLU A 213 9.63 -30.46 -57.30
N GLU A 214 9.54 -29.26 -57.90
CA GLU A 214 10.25 -28.05 -57.48
C GLU A 214 9.76 -27.46 -56.14
N GLN A 215 8.62 -27.91 -55.62
CA GLN A 215 7.98 -27.42 -54.39
C GLN A 215 8.08 -28.41 -53.22
N LYS A 216 8.69 -29.57 -53.44
CA LYS A 216 8.88 -30.59 -52.40
C LYS A 216 10.12 -30.24 -51.59
N GLU A 217 9.93 -29.87 -50.33
CA GLU A 217 11.02 -29.67 -49.38
C GLU A 217 10.88 -30.68 -48.23
N GLU A 218 12.00 -31.23 -47.78
CA GLU A 218 12.05 -32.35 -46.83
C GLU A 218 11.69 -31.94 -45.38
N ASP A 219 11.71 -30.64 -45.09
CA ASP A 219 11.52 -30.09 -43.73
C ASP A 219 10.24 -29.26 -43.57
N LEU A 220 9.28 -29.38 -44.50
CA LEU A 220 8.04 -28.61 -44.43
C LEU A 220 7.09 -29.12 -43.34
N ILE A 221 6.69 -28.19 -42.49
CA ILE A 221 5.47 -28.27 -41.68
C ILE A 221 4.39 -27.43 -42.36
N TYR A 222 3.12 -27.81 -42.18
CA TYR A 222 1.99 -27.20 -42.87
C TYR A 222 0.98 -26.62 -41.88
N PRO A 223 0.32 -25.50 -42.22
CA PRO A 223 -0.70 -24.92 -41.35
C PRO A 223 -1.87 -25.88 -41.08
N GLY A 224 -2.34 -25.89 -39.84
CA GLY A 224 -3.41 -26.79 -39.36
C GLY A 224 -2.92 -28.15 -38.84
N GLN A 225 -1.62 -28.41 -38.86
CA GLN A 225 -1.04 -29.57 -38.18
C GLN A 225 -1.16 -29.42 -36.66
N GLU A 226 -1.69 -30.42 -35.97
CA GLU A 226 -1.67 -30.47 -34.52
C GLU A 226 -0.40 -31.17 -34.03
N PHE A 227 0.43 -30.45 -33.29
CA PHE A 227 1.64 -30.96 -32.67
C PHE A 227 1.43 -31.15 -31.17
N THR A 228 1.95 -32.26 -30.64
CA THR A 228 2.16 -32.46 -29.21
C THR A 228 3.43 -31.72 -28.78
N ILE A 229 3.35 -30.95 -27.71
CA ILE A 229 4.50 -30.25 -27.12
C ILE A 229 5.01 -31.06 -25.92
N PRO A 230 6.12 -31.82 -26.05
CA PRO A 230 6.65 -32.63 -24.96
C PRO A 230 7.17 -31.76 -23.80
N ARG A 231 7.30 -32.32 -22.61
CA ARG A 231 7.80 -31.63 -21.41
C ARG A 231 9.05 -32.30 -20.87
#